data_AF-A0A9Q9B1J6-F1
#
_entry.id   AF-A0A9Q9B1J6-F1
#
_cell.length_a   1.000
_cell.length_b   1.000
_cell.length_c   1.000
_cell.angle_alpha   90.00
_cell.angle_beta   90.00
_cell.angle_gamma   90.00
#
_symmetry.space_group_name_H-M   'P 1'
#
loop_
_entity.id
_entity.type
_entity.pdbx_description
1 polymer ?
#
loop_
_entity_poly.entity_id
_entity_poly.type
_entity_poly.pdbx_seq_one_letter_code
_entity_poly.pdbx_strand_id
1 'polypeptide(L)'
;MLLLRRLLCLPLIASAAFLDNATVTIASDVDDILRVTEVWNLRRAIRNVFTDPFEPLLGMPELYRDYAQVKGTQFAYITDALTTWGESYISGIPHYPNGSVEVRELRLAQLKSFLSFRQNSIQKLIDQDTNQKFILVGDFATPGLSDAYARLALKNPRQVQCLFMFDIRATNPADLFVPATKLLSNKKLSNRWTVFETAADFHQESLAYLRRLNETTDENFGCEMLLYRQKAFLDLLHNKHINGFGAMTKTIMNMFVTQMQCLMLSPWRPSPQCRYDRREGTWYPRHKKFESNGRLQDWKSLPDTVINGTRYDRMCHYDGRFYVVNGTCPDLSTNGTQKT
;
A
#
# COMPACT_ATOMS: atom_id res chain seq x y z
N MET A 1 53.38 -13.70 -9.39
CA MET A 1 52.19 -14.52 -9.04
C MET A 1 52.02 -14.44 -7.53
N LEU A 2 51.01 -13.87 -6.89
CA LEU A 2 49.74 -13.25 -7.26
C LEU A 2 49.61 -11.99 -6.38
N LEU A 3 49.32 -10.84 -6.97
CA LEU A 3 48.92 -9.64 -6.21
C LEU A 3 47.52 -9.87 -5.66
N LEU A 4 47.38 -9.80 -4.34
CA LEU A 4 46.12 -9.88 -3.61
C LEU A 4 45.33 -8.57 -3.82
N ARG A 5 44.58 -8.48 -4.91
CA ARG A 5 43.58 -7.41 -5.13
C ARG A 5 42.34 -7.71 -4.28
N ARG A 6 42.40 -7.36 -2.98
CA ARG A 6 41.19 -7.19 -2.18
C ARG A 6 40.50 -5.92 -2.66
N LEU A 7 39.61 -6.05 -3.65
CA LEU A 7 38.59 -5.04 -3.87
C LEU A 7 37.69 -5.05 -2.62
N LEU A 8 37.73 -3.95 -1.86
CA LEU A 8 36.63 -3.60 -0.98
C LEU A 8 35.37 -3.50 -1.86
N CYS A 9 34.50 -4.49 -1.80
CA CYS A 9 33.09 -4.30 -2.10
C CYS A 9 32.51 -3.45 -0.96
N LEU A 10 32.72 -2.14 -1.04
CA LEU A 10 31.79 -1.20 -0.42
C LEU A 10 30.42 -1.51 -1.03
N PRO A 11 29.35 -1.67 -0.24
CA PRO A 11 28.02 -1.70 -0.81
C PRO A 11 27.83 -0.33 -1.45
N LEU A 12 27.92 -0.28 -2.78
CA LEU A 12 27.40 0.83 -3.56
C LEU A 12 25.90 0.82 -3.34
N ILE A 13 25.45 1.49 -2.27
CA ILE A 13 24.11 2.05 -2.24
C ILE A 13 24.16 3.11 -3.33
N ALA A 14 23.80 2.71 -4.55
CA ALA A 14 23.62 3.64 -5.63
C ALA A 14 22.44 4.52 -5.25
N SER A 15 22.70 5.67 -4.63
CA SER A 15 21.78 6.80 -4.71
C SER A 15 21.67 7.13 -6.19
N ALA A 16 20.63 6.64 -6.86
CA ALA A 16 20.33 7.09 -8.21
C ALA A 16 20.21 8.61 -8.13
N ALA A 17 21.11 9.31 -8.83
CA ALA A 17 21.06 10.76 -8.92
C ALA A 17 19.70 11.13 -9.51
N PHE A 18 19.01 12.07 -8.86
CA PHE A 18 17.77 12.63 -9.39
C PHE A 18 18.03 13.17 -10.80
N LEU A 19 17.04 13.01 -11.68
CA LEU A 19 17.16 13.51 -13.04
C LEU A 19 17.19 15.05 -12.98
N ASP A 20 18.20 15.68 -13.56
CA ASP A 20 18.34 17.15 -13.59
C ASP A 20 17.12 17.89 -14.18
N ASN A 21 16.25 17.18 -14.91
CA ASN A 21 15.04 17.71 -15.55
C ASN A 21 13.74 17.07 -15.01
N ALA A 22 13.76 16.44 -13.84
CA ALA A 22 12.53 15.89 -13.25
C ALA A 22 11.62 17.00 -12.72
N THR A 23 10.37 16.98 -13.15
CA THR A 23 9.32 17.92 -12.77
C THR A 23 8.42 17.36 -11.67
N VAL A 24 8.30 16.02 -11.59
CA VAL A 24 7.49 15.32 -10.60
C VAL A 24 8.27 14.18 -9.96
N THR A 25 8.33 14.17 -8.63
CA THR A 25 8.82 13.04 -7.84
C THR A 25 7.67 12.28 -7.21
N ILE A 26 7.63 10.98 -7.46
CA ILE A 26 6.78 10.04 -6.74
C ILE A 26 7.60 9.51 -5.56
N ALA A 27 7.28 10.01 -4.37
CA ALA A 27 7.87 9.57 -3.11
C ALA A 27 6.98 8.47 -2.52
N SER A 28 7.37 7.22 -2.68
CA SER A 28 6.58 6.06 -2.29
C SER A 28 7.11 5.40 -1.02
N ASP A 29 6.22 5.06 -0.10
CA ASP A 29 6.52 4.09 0.93
C ASP A 29 6.84 2.72 0.31
N VAL A 30 7.68 1.94 0.95
CA VAL A 30 8.04 0.59 0.49
C VAL A 30 7.05 -0.44 1.06
N ASP A 31 6.84 -0.40 2.37
CA ASP A 31 6.01 -1.37 3.09
C ASP A 31 4.53 -1.23 2.71
N ASP A 32 3.88 -2.34 2.37
CA ASP A 32 2.46 -2.40 2.01
C ASP A 32 2.04 -1.50 0.83
N ILE A 33 3.01 -1.07 0.02
CA ILE A 33 2.84 -0.32 -1.24
C ILE A 33 3.67 -0.94 -2.38
N LEU A 34 4.97 -1.11 -2.18
CA LEU A 34 5.86 -1.76 -3.15
C LEU A 34 6.05 -3.24 -2.84
N ARG A 35 5.82 -3.64 -1.59
CA ARG A 35 5.89 -5.03 -1.14
C ARG A 35 4.74 -5.35 -0.21
N VAL A 36 4.29 -6.59 -0.23
CA VAL A 36 3.41 -7.12 0.81
C VAL A 36 4.25 -7.34 2.08
N THR A 37 4.09 -6.46 3.07
CA THR A 37 4.78 -6.60 4.38
C THR A 37 3.80 -7.07 5.44
N GLU A 38 2.58 -6.54 5.45
CA GLU A 38 1.57 -6.70 6.49
C GLU A 38 2.09 -6.18 7.84
N VAL A 39 2.50 -4.90 7.87
CA VAL A 39 3.15 -4.27 9.03
C VAL A 39 2.31 -4.33 10.31
N TRP A 40 0.99 -4.43 10.17
CA TRP A 40 0.03 -4.59 11.25
C TRP A 40 0.09 -5.99 11.91
N ASN A 41 0.65 -7.01 11.23
CA ASN A 41 0.83 -8.35 11.75
C ASN A 41 2.31 -8.65 11.99
N LEU A 42 2.80 -8.41 13.22
CA LEU A 42 4.22 -8.55 13.55
C LEU A 42 4.84 -9.90 13.11
N ARG A 43 4.12 -11.02 13.28
CA ARG A 43 4.63 -12.34 12.87
C ARG A 43 4.81 -12.44 11.36
N ARG A 44 3.86 -11.88 10.60
CA ARG A 44 3.94 -11.86 9.14
C ARG A 44 4.93 -10.83 8.63
N ALA A 45 4.95 -9.63 9.20
CA ALA A 45 5.95 -8.61 8.88
C ALA A 45 7.37 -9.18 9.00
N ILE A 46 7.71 -9.85 10.10
CA ILE A 46 9.02 -10.50 10.26
C ILE A 46 9.24 -11.55 9.17
N ARG A 47 8.26 -12.42 8.90
CA ARG A 47 8.39 -13.47 7.90
C ARG A 47 8.55 -12.92 6.47
N ASN A 48 7.68 -12.01 6.06
CA ASN A 48 7.68 -11.36 4.74
C ASN A 48 8.96 -10.55 4.52
N VAL A 49 9.59 -10.04 5.57
CA VAL A 49 10.85 -9.26 5.48
C VAL A 49 12.09 -10.14 5.46
N PHE A 50 12.16 -11.15 6.33
CA PHE A 50 13.41 -11.87 6.60
C PHE A 50 13.46 -13.28 6.05
N THR A 51 12.32 -13.89 5.69
CA THR A 51 12.25 -15.31 5.35
C THR A 51 11.63 -15.55 3.98
N ASP A 52 10.48 -14.94 3.69
CA ASP A 52 9.81 -15.13 2.41
C ASP A 52 10.45 -14.23 1.32
N PRO A 53 10.38 -14.64 0.04
CA PRO A 53 10.83 -13.80 -1.07
C PRO A 53 10.07 -12.47 -1.12
N PHE A 54 10.69 -11.45 -1.70
CA PHE A 54 10.01 -10.19 -1.98
C PHE A 54 8.79 -10.43 -2.87
N GLU A 55 7.62 -10.04 -2.38
CA GLU A 55 6.36 -10.14 -3.11
C GLU A 55 5.85 -8.72 -3.43
N PRO A 56 5.87 -8.30 -4.71
CA PRO A 56 5.35 -6.99 -5.07
C PRO A 56 3.84 -6.93 -4.83
N LEU A 57 3.35 -5.76 -4.40
CA LEU A 57 1.92 -5.55 -4.28
C LEU A 57 1.28 -5.65 -5.68
N LEU A 58 0.21 -6.44 -5.79
CA LEU A 58 -0.40 -6.81 -7.07
C LEU A 58 -0.73 -5.59 -7.95
N GLY A 59 -0.19 -5.57 -9.16
CA GLY A 59 -0.41 -4.53 -10.18
C GLY A 59 0.40 -3.24 -9.98
N MET A 60 1.11 -3.09 -8.86
CA MET A 60 1.92 -1.90 -8.58
C MET A 60 3.18 -1.80 -9.46
N PRO A 61 3.92 -2.88 -9.77
CA PRO A 61 5.03 -2.82 -10.71
C PRO A 61 4.62 -2.29 -12.08
N GLU A 62 3.48 -2.77 -12.61
CA GLU A 62 2.90 -2.32 -13.88
C GLU A 62 2.55 -0.82 -13.82
N LEU A 63 1.85 -0.41 -12.76
CA LEU A 63 1.46 0.98 -12.54
C LEU A 63 2.67 1.93 -12.52
N TYR A 64 3.73 1.55 -11.79
CA TYR A 64 4.93 2.36 -11.67
C TYR A 64 5.73 2.39 -12.98
N ARG A 65 5.79 1.27 -13.71
CA ARG A 65 6.41 1.21 -15.03
C ARG A 65 5.73 2.17 -16.02
N ASP A 66 4.41 2.29 -15.94
CA ASP A 66 3.65 3.20 -16.80
C ASP A 66 3.78 4.66 -16.34
N TYR A 67 3.90 4.92 -15.03
CA TYR A 67 4.30 6.25 -14.52
C TYR A 67 5.68 6.68 -15.04
N ALA A 68 6.64 5.75 -15.12
CA ALA A 68 7.98 6.04 -15.64
C ALA A 68 7.98 6.45 -17.13
N GLN A 69 6.93 6.13 -17.88
CA GLN A 69 6.77 6.58 -19.26
C GLN A 69 6.34 8.06 -19.36
N VAL A 70 5.88 8.67 -18.27
CA VAL A 70 5.55 10.10 -18.24
C VAL A 70 6.85 10.89 -18.05
N LYS A 71 7.26 11.61 -19.10
CA LYS A 71 8.49 12.42 -19.12
C LYS A 71 8.62 13.31 -17.88
N GLY A 72 9.79 13.35 -17.24
CA GLY A 72 10.01 14.19 -16.06
C GLY A 72 9.54 13.56 -14.75
N THR A 73 9.01 12.34 -14.78
CA THR A 73 8.72 11.56 -13.57
C THR A 73 9.98 10.88 -13.05
N GLN A 74 10.23 11.00 -11.75
CA GLN A 74 11.25 10.24 -11.04
C GLN A 74 10.70 9.65 -9.75
N PHE A 75 11.46 8.73 -9.15
CA PHE A 75 11.02 7.95 -8.00
C PHE A 75 11.98 8.09 -6.83
N ALA A 76 11.39 8.20 -5.65
CA ALA A 76 12.08 8.06 -4.38
C ALA A 76 11.33 7.02 -3.54
N TYR A 77 12.01 5.97 -3.14
CA TYR A 77 11.46 4.87 -2.34
C TYR A 77 11.90 5.03 -0.90
N ILE A 78 10.97 5.20 0.03
CA ILE A 78 11.25 5.49 1.43
C ILE A 78 10.80 4.31 2.30
N THR A 79 11.67 3.86 3.19
CA THR A 79 11.32 2.87 4.21
C THR A 79 11.87 3.27 5.56
N ASP A 80 11.11 2.95 6.60
CA ASP A 80 11.55 3.06 7.99
C ASP A 80 12.39 1.84 8.46
N ALA A 81 12.62 0.87 7.57
CA ALA A 81 13.49 -0.27 7.80
C ALA A 81 14.93 0.19 8.06
N LEU A 82 15.62 -0.53 8.93
CA LEU A 82 17.01 -0.25 9.26
C LEU A 82 17.94 -0.61 8.10
N THR A 83 18.99 0.19 7.86
CA THR A 83 20.02 -0.10 6.84
C THR A 83 20.67 -1.47 7.02
N THR A 84 20.77 -1.97 8.25
CA THR A 84 21.26 -3.33 8.55
C THR A 84 20.36 -4.44 7.99
N TRP A 85 19.11 -4.14 7.67
CA TRP A 85 18.17 -5.03 7.01
C TRP A 85 18.07 -4.76 5.51
N GLY A 86 18.85 -3.79 5.00
CA GLY A 86 18.68 -3.20 3.69
C GLY A 86 18.65 -4.21 2.56
N GLU A 87 19.58 -5.17 2.50
CA GLU A 87 19.66 -6.13 1.39
C GLU A 87 18.40 -7.01 1.27
N SER A 88 17.89 -7.55 2.38
CA SER A 88 16.64 -8.32 2.35
C SER A 88 15.42 -7.43 2.05
N TYR A 89 15.47 -6.17 2.48
CA TYR A 89 14.37 -5.21 2.29
C TYR A 89 14.26 -4.65 0.87
N ILE A 90 15.41 -4.36 0.23
CA ILE A 90 15.48 -3.63 -1.05
C ILE A 90 15.75 -4.53 -2.26
N SER A 91 16.02 -5.83 -2.04
CA SER A 91 16.30 -6.80 -3.11
C SER A 91 15.24 -6.87 -4.21
N GLY A 92 13.99 -6.53 -3.90
CA GLY A 92 12.89 -6.50 -4.87
C GLY A 92 12.57 -5.14 -5.48
N ILE A 93 13.26 -4.06 -5.09
CA ILE A 93 13.16 -2.75 -5.75
C ILE A 93 13.39 -2.83 -7.28
N PRO A 94 14.22 -3.74 -7.84
CA PRO A 94 14.35 -3.89 -9.29
C PRO A 94 13.07 -4.25 -10.06
N HIS A 95 11.96 -4.63 -9.40
CA HIS A 95 10.64 -4.75 -10.04
C HIS A 95 10.04 -3.39 -10.41
N TYR A 96 10.57 -2.31 -9.82
CA TYR A 96 10.13 -0.95 -9.98
C TYR A 96 11.13 -0.16 -10.84
N PRO A 97 10.73 0.98 -11.43
CA PRO A 97 11.63 1.86 -12.14
C PRO A 97 12.82 2.29 -11.28
N ASN A 98 13.94 2.66 -11.92
CA ASN A 98 15.08 3.19 -11.18
C ASN A 98 14.68 4.46 -10.39
N GLY A 99 15.10 4.51 -9.13
CA GLY A 99 14.83 5.61 -8.22
C GLY A 99 15.81 5.62 -7.05
N SER A 100 15.81 6.71 -6.28
CA SER A 100 16.56 6.77 -5.03
C SER A 100 15.89 5.91 -3.96
N VAL A 101 16.68 5.32 -3.06
CA VAL A 101 16.16 4.51 -1.96
C VAL A 101 16.65 5.12 -0.65
N GLU A 102 15.72 5.58 0.17
CA GLU A 102 15.95 6.18 1.49
C GLU A 102 15.64 5.15 2.58
N VAL A 103 16.69 4.70 3.28
CA VAL A 103 16.61 3.66 4.33
C VAL A 103 17.07 4.25 5.67
N ARG A 104 16.42 3.84 6.77
CA ARG A 104 16.68 4.40 8.10
C ARG A 104 18.03 3.95 8.64
N GLU A 105 18.91 4.90 8.89
CA GLU A 105 20.16 4.64 9.60
C GLU A 105 19.96 4.64 11.13
N LEU A 106 20.49 3.62 11.81
CA LEU A 106 20.52 3.59 13.26
C LEU A 106 21.64 4.51 13.78
N ARG A 107 21.29 5.76 14.10
CA ARG A 107 22.20 6.70 14.77
C ARG A 107 21.71 6.95 16.20
N LEU A 108 22.31 6.25 17.18
CA LEU A 108 21.92 6.32 18.60
C LEU A 108 21.92 7.75 19.17
N ALA A 109 22.76 8.64 18.63
CA ALA A 109 22.83 10.05 19.02
C ALA A 109 21.62 10.91 18.55
N GLN A 110 20.73 10.38 17.69
CA GLN A 110 19.65 11.13 17.05
C GLN A 110 18.29 10.40 17.14
N LEU A 111 17.94 9.93 18.34
CA LEU A 111 16.66 9.23 18.61
C LEU A 111 15.40 9.98 18.14
N LYS A 112 15.38 11.32 18.21
CA LYS A 112 14.25 12.11 17.69
C LYS A 112 14.13 12.03 16.17
N SER A 113 15.25 12.15 15.45
CA SER A 113 15.30 12.04 13.99
C SER A 113 15.06 10.61 13.50
N PHE A 114 15.34 9.62 14.35
CA PHE A 114 15.04 8.20 14.11
C PHE A 114 13.53 7.94 14.11
N LEU A 115 12.78 8.51 15.07
CA LEU A 115 11.32 8.35 15.16
C LEU A 115 10.56 9.11 14.07
N SER A 116 11.16 10.16 13.51
CA SER A 116 10.59 10.94 12.39
C SER A 116 11.35 10.75 11.08
N PHE A 117 12.09 9.64 10.92
CA PHE A 117 12.98 9.40 9.77
C PHE A 117 12.28 9.66 8.44
N ARG A 118 11.18 8.95 8.15
CA ARG A 118 10.40 9.12 6.92
C ARG A 118 10.04 10.58 6.63
N GLN A 119 9.54 11.30 7.63
CA GLN A 119 9.18 12.71 7.48
C GLN A 119 10.41 13.57 7.15
N ASN A 120 11.53 13.33 7.82
CA ASN A 120 12.77 14.07 7.59
C ASN A 120 13.38 13.74 6.22
N SER A 121 13.35 12.48 5.80
CA SER A 121 13.88 12.05 4.51
C SER A 121 13.08 12.69 3.38
N ILE A 122 11.74 12.60 3.40
CA ILE A 122 10.91 13.26 2.39
C ILE A 122 11.07 14.78 2.44
N GLN A 123 11.18 15.39 3.62
CA GLN A 123 11.44 16.83 3.71
C GLN A 123 12.77 17.21 3.08
N LYS A 124 13.84 16.43 3.28
CA LYS A 124 15.13 16.68 2.63
C LYS A 124 15.00 16.61 1.10
N LEU A 125 14.24 15.65 0.57
CA LEU A 125 13.98 15.56 -0.87
C LEU A 125 13.25 16.81 -1.38
N ILE A 126 12.24 17.27 -0.65
CA ILE A 126 11.49 18.49 -0.96
C ILE A 126 12.40 19.74 -0.90
N ASP A 127 13.31 19.80 0.07
CA ASP A 127 14.22 20.93 0.27
C ASP A 127 15.35 20.97 -0.79
N GLN A 128 15.66 19.83 -1.44
CA GLN A 128 16.71 19.74 -2.46
C GLN A 128 16.33 20.43 -3.78
N ASP A 129 15.06 20.38 -4.17
CA ASP A 129 14.55 21.06 -5.35
C ASP A 129 13.18 21.72 -5.08
N THR A 130 13.21 23.04 -4.92
CA THR A 130 12.03 23.84 -4.61
C THR A 130 11.03 23.92 -5.75
N ASN A 131 11.44 23.63 -7.00
CA ASN A 131 10.58 23.71 -8.18
C ASN A 131 9.87 22.39 -8.48
N GLN A 132 10.29 21.31 -7.81
CA GLN A 132 9.77 19.99 -8.07
C GLN A 132 8.44 19.74 -7.34
N LYS A 133 7.52 19.10 -8.05
CA LYS A 133 6.24 18.65 -7.50
C LYS A 133 6.37 17.24 -6.95
N PHE A 134 5.65 16.95 -5.87
CA PHE A 134 5.69 15.69 -5.16
C PHE A 134 4.30 15.06 -5.10
N ILE A 135 4.27 13.77 -5.41
CA ILE A 135 3.17 12.86 -5.06
C ILE A 135 3.70 11.94 -3.96
N LEU A 136 3.04 11.92 -2.80
CA LEU A 136 3.42 11.00 -1.73
C LEU A 136 2.50 9.79 -1.77
N VAL A 137 3.06 8.60 -1.96
CA VAL A 137 2.30 7.34 -2.06
C VAL A 137 2.53 6.54 -0.78
N GLY A 138 1.46 6.23 -0.07
CA GLY A 138 1.52 5.54 1.22
C GLY A 138 0.24 4.77 1.48
N ASP A 139 0.20 3.99 2.55
CA ASP A 139 -0.97 3.19 2.92
C ASP A 139 -1.65 3.71 4.20
N PHE A 140 -2.80 3.14 4.53
CA PHE A 140 -3.51 3.44 5.77
C PHE A 140 -3.19 2.50 6.94
N ALA A 141 -2.47 1.39 6.70
CA ALA A 141 -2.15 0.37 7.69
C ALA A 141 -0.79 0.57 8.38
N THR A 142 0.04 1.48 7.89
CA THR A 142 1.29 1.88 8.54
C THR A 142 1.03 2.90 9.65
N PRO A 143 1.38 2.60 10.92
CA PRO A 143 1.18 3.51 12.03
C PRO A 143 1.78 4.90 11.81
N GLY A 144 0.94 5.93 11.84
CA GLY A 144 1.36 7.33 11.79
C GLY A 144 1.77 7.86 10.40
N LEU A 145 1.72 7.02 9.35
CA LEU A 145 2.10 7.41 7.99
C LEU A 145 1.21 8.53 7.45
N SER A 146 -0.12 8.34 7.50
CA SER A 146 -1.09 9.33 7.02
C SER A 146 -0.92 10.70 7.69
N ASP A 147 -0.67 10.69 9.01
CA ASP A 147 -0.44 11.89 9.81
C ASP A 147 0.88 12.58 9.43
N ALA A 148 1.95 11.82 9.15
CA ALA A 148 3.22 12.35 8.68
C ALA A 148 3.08 13.00 7.29
N TYR A 149 2.40 12.34 6.36
CA TYR A 149 2.16 12.85 5.01
C TYR A 149 1.26 14.08 5.02
N ALA A 150 0.21 14.09 5.85
CA ALA A 150 -0.62 15.27 6.05
C ALA A 150 0.18 16.47 6.57
N ARG A 151 1.11 16.25 7.51
CA ARG A 151 2.01 17.32 8.01
C ARG A 151 2.95 17.84 6.92
N LEU A 152 3.51 16.95 6.09
CA LEU A 152 4.36 17.34 4.96
C LEU A 152 3.59 18.17 3.92
N ALA A 153 2.37 17.76 3.58
CA ALA A 153 1.51 18.49 2.65
C ALA A 153 1.10 19.87 3.19
N LEU A 154 0.79 19.97 4.48
CA LEU A 154 0.48 21.25 5.14
C LEU A 154 1.69 22.19 5.17
N LYS A 155 2.90 21.64 5.36
CA LYS A 155 4.14 22.42 5.43
C LYS A 155 4.63 22.85 4.04
N ASN A 156 4.44 22.02 3.02
CA ASN A 156 4.96 22.23 1.66
C ASN A 156 3.83 22.25 0.61
N PRO A 157 2.80 23.12 0.73
CA PRO A 157 1.58 23.03 -0.07
C PRO A 157 1.76 23.32 -1.57
N ARG A 158 2.86 24.01 -1.96
CA ARG A 158 3.18 24.26 -3.38
C ARG A 158 3.88 23.08 -4.05
N GLN A 159 4.62 22.28 -3.28
CA GLN A 159 5.40 21.16 -3.82
C GLN A 159 4.63 19.85 -3.67
N VAL A 160 3.99 19.58 -2.52
CA VAL A 160 3.21 18.36 -2.32
C VAL A 160 1.82 18.52 -2.91
N GLN A 161 1.62 17.91 -4.09
CA GLN A 161 0.43 18.09 -4.90
C GLN A 161 -0.70 17.17 -4.48
N CYS A 162 -0.41 15.88 -4.31
CA CYS A 162 -1.40 14.92 -3.90
C CYS A 162 -0.78 13.79 -3.05
N LEU A 163 -1.54 13.32 -2.06
CA LEU A 163 -1.27 12.11 -1.31
C LEU A 163 -2.09 10.96 -1.92
N PHE A 164 -1.42 9.92 -2.40
CA PHE A 164 -2.06 8.70 -2.88
C PHE A 164 -2.07 7.69 -1.74
N MET A 165 -3.22 7.51 -1.10
CA MET A 165 -3.34 6.63 0.06
C MET A 165 -3.95 5.28 -0.34
N PHE A 166 -3.26 4.18 -0.08
CA PHE A 166 -3.76 2.84 -0.33
C PHE A 166 -4.62 2.34 0.83
N ASP A 167 -5.83 1.88 0.52
CA ASP A 167 -6.69 1.17 1.49
C ASP A 167 -6.49 -0.33 1.38
N ILE A 168 -5.48 -0.85 2.10
CA ILE A 168 -5.13 -2.28 2.09
C ILE A 168 -6.28 -3.19 2.53
N ARG A 169 -7.29 -2.68 3.25
CA ARG A 169 -8.46 -3.48 3.66
C ARG A 169 -9.23 -4.03 2.46
N ALA A 170 -9.13 -3.36 1.32
CA ALA A 170 -9.76 -3.78 0.07
C ALA A 170 -9.06 -4.97 -0.61
N THR A 171 -7.83 -5.32 -0.21
CA THR A 171 -7.09 -6.49 -0.70
C THR A 171 -6.69 -7.46 0.41
N ASN A 172 -6.78 -7.04 1.68
CA ASN A 172 -6.42 -7.83 2.84
C ASN A 172 -7.51 -7.75 3.94
N PRO A 173 -8.48 -8.68 3.99
CA PRO A 173 -9.53 -8.71 5.02
C PRO A 173 -8.98 -8.84 6.44
N ALA A 174 -7.78 -9.39 6.57
CA ALA A 174 -7.16 -9.62 7.86
C ALA A 174 -6.61 -8.33 8.46
N ASP A 175 -6.52 -7.24 7.67
CA ASP A 175 -6.13 -5.94 8.21
C ASP A 175 -7.13 -5.46 9.28
N LEU A 176 -6.56 -5.14 10.45
CA LEU A 176 -7.27 -4.66 11.63
C LEU A 176 -6.98 -3.20 11.92
N PHE A 177 -6.18 -2.55 11.06
CA PHE A 177 -5.76 -1.18 11.23
C PHE A 177 -6.94 -0.23 11.08
N VAL A 178 -6.97 0.77 11.95
CA VAL A 178 -7.96 1.85 11.89
C VAL A 178 -7.29 3.07 11.29
N PRO A 179 -7.73 3.57 10.12
CA PRO A 179 -7.07 4.68 9.45
C PRO A 179 -7.17 5.96 10.30
N ALA A 180 -6.03 6.63 10.49
CA ALA A 180 -5.98 7.96 11.07
C ALA A 180 -6.31 9.00 9.99
N THR A 181 -7.48 9.64 10.10
CA THR A 181 -8.01 10.56 9.09
C THR A 181 -8.22 11.98 9.61
N LYS A 182 -7.99 12.23 10.91
CA LYS A 182 -8.25 13.55 11.52
C LYS A 182 -7.42 14.67 10.94
N LEU A 183 -6.16 14.44 10.59
CA LEU A 183 -5.35 15.47 9.94
C LEU A 183 -5.77 15.66 8.47
N LEU A 184 -6.12 14.58 7.77
CA LEU A 184 -6.62 14.63 6.39
C LEU A 184 -7.95 15.39 6.25
N SER A 185 -8.74 15.48 7.33
CA SER A 185 -9.97 16.29 7.37
C SER A 185 -9.73 17.79 7.48
N ASN A 186 -8.47 18.26 7.51
CA ASN A 186 -8.16 19.68 7.51
C ASN A 186 -8.63 20.29 6.18
N LYS A 187 -9.32 21.44 6.24
CA LYS A 187 -9.81 22.16 5.05
C LYS A 187 -8.69 22.46 4.04
N LYS A 188 -7.46 22.71 4.49
CA LYS A 188 -6.30 22.95 3.61
C LYS A 188 -5.86 21.71 2.83
N LEU A 189 -6.25 20.51 3.29
CA LEU A 189 -5.94 19.24 2.66
C LEU A 189 -7.12 18.66 1.88
N SER A 190 -8.28 19.35 1.80
CA SER A 190 -9.47 18.81 1.15
C SER A 190 -9.22 18.44 -0.32
N ASN A 191 -8.33 19.16 -1.02
CA ASN A 191 -7.95 18.84 -2.40
C ASN A 191 -6.60 18.07 -2.51
N ARG A 192 -6.00 17.64 -1.40
CA ARG A 192 -4.59 17.20 -1.36
C ARG A 192 -4.39 15.72 -1.15
N TRP A 193 -5.45 14.92 -1.08
CA TRP A 193 -5.29 13.46 -1.00
C TRP A 193 -6.37 12.73 -1.78
N THR A 194 -6.08 11.50 -2.14
CA THR A 194 -7.04 10.54 -2.70
C THR A 194 -6.76 9.17 -2.11
N VAL A 195 -7.61 8.22 -2.44
CA VAL A 195 -7.54 6.85 -1.95
C VAL A 195 -7.79 5.87 -3.07
N PHE A 196 -7.09 4.75 -3.05
CA PHE A 196 -7.28 3.66 -4.01
C PHE A 196 -7.26 2.30 -3.32
N GLU A 197 -7.97 1.35 -3.91
CA GLU A 197 -8.21 0.00 -3.36
C GLU A 197 -7.38 -1.06 -4.08
N THR A 198 -7.12 -0.87 -5.38
CA THR A 198 -6.26 -1.73 -6.20
C THR A 198 -5.48 -0.90 -7.21
N ALA A 199 -4.30 -1.38 -7.61
CA ALA A 199 -3.55 -0.71 -8.68
C ALA A 199 -4.35 -0.66 -9.99
N ALA A 200 -5.11 -1.72 -10.31
CA ALA A 200 -5.90 -1.83 -11.52
C ALA A 200 -7.02 -0.76 -11.61
N ASP A 201 -7.76 -0.53 -10.52
CA ASP A 201 -8.82 0.50 -10.52
C ASP A 201 -8.27 1.93 -10.58
N PHE A 202 -7.05 2.13 -10.09
CA PHE A 202 -6.45 3.46 -10.00
C PHE A 202 -5.71 3.83 -11.27
N HIS A 203 -5.22 2.83 -12.00
CA HIS A 203 -4.22 2.97 -13.05
C HIS A 203 -4.51 4.06 -14.10
N GLN A 204 -5.65 3.97 -14.78
CA GLN A 204 -5.95 4.89 -15.89
C GLN A 204 -6.11 6.33 -15.41
N GLU A 205 -6.81 6.54 -14.30
CA GLU A 205 -7.09 7.87 -13.77
C GLU A 205 -5.85 8.52 -13.16
N SER A 206 -5.03 7.76 -12.43
CA SER A 206 -3.82 8.26 -11.81
C SER A 206 -2.74 8.57 -12.85
N LEU A 207 -2.66 7.80 -13.94
CA LEU A 207 -1.78 8.10 -15.07
C LEU A 207 -2.24 9.35 -15.83
N ALA A 208 -3.55 9.52 -16.03
CA ALA A 208 -4.10 10.73 -16.62
C ALA A 208 -3.84 11.97 -15.74
N TYR A 209 -3.98 11.83 -14.42
CA TYR A 209 -3.63 12.86 -13.45
C TYR A 209 -2.15 13.23 -13.53
N LEU A 210 -1.24 12.24 -13.53
CA LEU A 210 0.20 12.46 -13.56
C LEU A 210 0.63 13.24 -14.82
N ARG A 211 0.05 12.91 -15.99
CA ARG A 211 0.30 13.65 -17.24
C ARG A 211 -0.10 15.12 -17.13
N ARG A 212 -1.29 15.41 -16.60
CA ARG A 212 -1.74 16.81 -16.42
C ARG A 212 -0.91 17.55 -15.37
N LEU A 213 -0.52 16.87 -14.29
CA LEU A 213 0.33 17.46 -13.26
C LEU A 213 1.70 17.89 -13.80
N ASN A 214 2.23 17.13 -14.74
CA ASN A 214 3.49 17.42 -15.41
C ASN A 214 3.38 18.65 -16.34
N GLU A 215 2.24 18.84 -16.98
CA GLU A 215 2.02 19.94 -17.94
C GLU A 215 1.59 21.26 -17.27
N THR A 216 0.93 21.18 -16.12
CA THR A 216 0.38 22.37 -15.45
C THR A 216 1.47 23.24 -14.82
N THR A 217 1.25 24.55 -14.80
CA THR A 217 2.04 25.51 -14.00
C THR A 217 1.33 25.88 -12.70
N ASP A 218 0.13 25.32 -12.43
CA ASP A 218 -0.62 25.58 -11.21
C ASP A 218 0.06 24.89 -10.00
N GLU A 219 0.54 25.70 -9.06
CA GLU A 219 1.13 25.24 -7.81
C GLU A 219 0.09 24.67 -6.83
N ASN A 220 -1.20 24.95 -7.05
CA ASN A 220 -2.34 24.51 -6.24
C ASN A 220 -3.19 23.41 -6.90
N PHE A 221 -2.65 22.73 -7.92
CA PHE A 221 -3.35 21.72 -8.72
C PHE A 221 -4.07 20.64 -7.89
N GLY A 222 -3.46 20.17 -6.80
CA GLY A 222 -4.10 19.20 -5.91
C GLY A 222 -4.27 17.82 -6.57
N CYS A 223 -5.29 17.05 -6.17
CA CYS A 223 -5.63 15.74 -6.73
C CYS A 223 -6.70 15.76 -7.83
N GLU A 224 -7.25 16.92 -8.18
CA GLU A 224 -8.28 17.14 -9.21
C GLU A 224 -9.39 16.05 -9.27
N MET A 225 -9.48 15.34 -10.40
CA MET A 225 -10.49 14.33 -10.69
C MET A 225 -10.43 13.15 -9.75
N LEU A 226 -9.32 12.92 -9.03
CA LEU A 226 -9.19 11.80 -8.09
C LEU A 226 -9.93 12.06 -6.77
N LEU A 227 -10.46 13.26 -6.54
CA LEU A 227 -11.12 13.63 -5.29
C LEU A 227 -12.43 12.87 -5.03
N TYR A 228 -13.13 12.40 -6.07
CA TYR A 228 -14.39 11.66 -5.88
C TYR A 228 -14.20 10.39 -5.03
N ARG A 229 -12.99 9.81 -5.05
CA ARG A 229 -12.62 8.60 -4.29
C ARG A 229 -12.62 8.84 -2.77
N GLN A 230 -12.37 10.07 -2.32
CA GLN A 230 -12.41 10.42 -0.89
C GLN A 230 -13.78 10.13 -0.27
N LYS A 231 -14.86 10.48 -0.98
CA LYS A 231 -16.22 10.39 -0.44
C LYS A 231 -16.59 8.94 -0.09
N ALA A 232 -16.38 8.01 -1.02
CA ALA A 232 -16.67 6.60 -0.82
C ALA A 232 -15.92 6.04 0.40
N PHE A 233 -14.64 6.38 0.54
CA PHE A 233 -13.83 5.96 1.69
C PHE A 233 -14.30 6.58 3.01
N LEU A 234 -14.63 7.88 3.04
CA LEU A 234 -15.11 8.53 4.26
C LEU A 234 -16.48 8.01 4.70
N ASP A 235 -17.35 7.65 3.75
CA ASP A 235 -18.64 7.03 4.02
C ASP A 235 -18.46 5.65 4.66
N LEU A 236 -17.46 4.84 4.25
CA LEU A 236 -17.08 3.59 4.93
C LEU A 236 -16.62 3.81 6.37
N LEU A 237 -16.07 4.98 6.68
CA LEU A 237 -15.69 5.36 8.05
C LEU A 237 -16.84 6.01 8.83
N HIS A 238 -18.06 6.02 8.27
CA HIS A 238 -19.22 6.73 8.80
C HIS A 238 -18.91 8.21 9.10
N ASN A 239 -18.06 8.84 8.27
CA ASN A 239 -17.56 10.20 8.44
C ASN A 239 -16.93 10.48 9.83
N LYS A 240 -16.42 9.43 10.52
CA LYS A 240 -15.74 9.58 11.80
C LYS A 240 -14.25 9.80 11.59
N HIS A 241 -13.80 11.01 11.94
CA HIS A 241 -12.39 11.36 11.90
C HIS A 241 -11.68 11.01 13.22
N ILE A 242 -10.70 10.12 13.13
CA ILE A 242 -9.94 9.61 14.28
C ILE A 242 -8.50 10.14 14.19
N ASN A 243 -7.97 10.65 15.30
CA ASN A 243 -6.56 11.09 15.39
C ASN A 243 -5.61 9.90 15.50
N GLY A 244 -4.32 10.10 15.22
CA GLY A 244 -3.33 9.02 15.24
C GLY A 244 -3.32 8.17 16.53
N PHE A 245 -3.41 8.80 17.70
CA PHE A 245 -3.46 8.08 18.98
C PHE A 245 -4.74 7.24 19.15
N GLY A 246 -5.90 7.79 18.79
CA GLY A 246 -7.18 7.09 18.82
C GLY A 246 -7.24 5.94 17.82
N ALA A 247 -6.62 6.12 16.65
CA ALA A 247 -6.50 5.09 15.62
C ALA A 247 -5.60 3.94 16.11
N MET A 248 -4.46 4.27 16.71
CA MET A 248 -3.54 3.30 17.31
C MET A 248 -4.19 2.49 18.44
N THR A 249 -4.86 3.16 19.39
CA THR A 249 -5.54 2.48 20.51
C THR A 249 -6.63 1.54 20.04
N LYS A 250 -7.46 1.95 19.07
CA LYS A 250 -8.48 1.06 18.46
C LYS A 250 -7.85 -0.09 17.69
N THR A 251 -6.77 0.15 16.97
CA THR A 251 -6.04 -0.90 16.24
C THR A 251 -5.52 -1.97 17.20
N ILE A 252 -4.87 -1.57 18.30
CA ILE A 252 -4.38 -2.49 19.33
C ILE A 252 -5.54 -3.28 19.95
N MET A 253 -6.66 -2.61 20.25
CA MET A 253 -7.85 -3.28 20.78
C MET A 253 -8.43 -4.29 19.77
N ASN A 254 -8.56 -3.93 18.50
CA ASN A 254 -9.04 -4.82 17.45
C ASN A 254 -8.12 -6.05 17.30
N MET A 255 -6.80 -5.84 17.33
CA MET A 255 -5.81 -6.92 17.30
C MET A 255 -5.96 -7.84 18.50
N PHE A 256 -6.06 -7.28 19.71
CA PHE A 256 -6.23 -8.05 20.93
C PHE A 256 -7.51 -8.89 20.91
N VAL A 257 -8.67 -8.25 20.62
CA VAL A 257 -9.96 -8.94 20.55
C VAL A 257 -9.93 -10.04 19.49
N THR A 258 -9.39 -9.73 18.30
CA THR A 258 -9.30 -10.71 17.22
C THR A 258 -8.40 -11.88 17.63
N GLN A 259 -7.25 -11.63 18.26
CA GLN A 259 -6.37 -12.69 18.77
C GLN A 259 -7.06 -13.55 19.83
N MET A 260 -7.82 -12.96 20.76
CA MET A 260 -8.57 -13.73 21.76
C MET A 260 -9.65 -14.62 21.12
N GLN A 261 -10.42 -14.10 20.16
CA GLN A 261 -11.39 -14.92 19.39
C GLN A 261 -10.69 -16.07 18.67
N CYS A 262 -9.56 -15.75 18.05
CA CYS A 262 -8.71 -16.66 17.33
C CYS A 262 -8.14 -17.80 18.20
N LEU A 263 -7.79 -17.53 19.47
CA LEU A 263 -7.37 -18.54 20.44
C LEU A 263 -8.54 -19.43 20.90
N MET A 264 -9.75 -18.87 21.00
CA MET A 264 -10.96 -19.64 21.34
C MET A 264 -11.40 -20.59 20.23
N LEU A 265 -11.15 -20.26 18.96
CA LEU A 265 -11.54 -21.09 17.82
C LEU A 265 -10.65 -22.34 17.68
N SER A 266 -9.33 -22.20 17.83
CA SER A 266 -8.41 -23.32 17.72
C SER A 266 -7.04 -22.98 18.32
N PRO A 267 -6.40 -23.90 19.06
CA PRO A 267 -5.02 -23.75 19.49
C PRO A 267 -4.01 -23.95 18.33
N TRP A 268 -4.44 -24.52 17.20
CA TRP A 268 -3.57 -24.82 16.06
C TRP A 268 -3.46 -23.60 15.12
N ARG A 269 -2.22 -23.15 14.87
CA ARG A 269 -1.91 -21.94 14.09
C ARG A 269 -0.86 -22.25 13.02
N PRO A 270 -0.95 -21.68 11.80
CA PRO A 270 -1.99 -20.76 11.35
C PRO A 270 -3.32 -21.47 11.01
N SER A 271 -4.46 -20.80 11.19
CA SER A 271 -5.81 -21.33 10.88
C SER A 271 -6.63 -20.34 10.04
N PRO A 272 -7.27 -20.77 8.94
CA PRO A 272 -8.11 -19.88 8.13
C PRO A 272 -9.41 -19.51 8.85
N GLN A 273 -9.79 -20.22 9.92
CA GLN A 273 -10.93 -19.82 10.74
C GLN A 273 -10.64 -18.55 11.53
N CYS A 274 -9.37 -18.33 11.90
CA CYS A 274 -8.94 -17.11 12.55
C CYS A 274 -8.69 -15.98 11.55
N ARG A 275 -9.40 -14.86 11.70
CA ARG A 275 -9.23 -13.67 10.84
C ARG A 275 -7.78 -13.18 10.79
N TYR A 276 -7.09 -13.11 11.93
CA TYR A 276 -5.69 -12.68 12.02
C TYR A 276 -4.73 -13.55 11.18
N ASP A 277 -5.09 -14.80 10.94
CA ASP A 277 -4.29 -15.76 10.20
C ASP A 277 -4.71 -15.90 8.74
N ARG A 278 -5.86 -15.38 8.31
CA ARG A 278 -6.36 -15.44 6.93
C ARG A 278 -5.47 -14.64 5.97
N ARG A 279 -5.16 -15.24 4.84
CA ARG A 279 -4.45 -14.61 3.73
C ARG A 279 -5.01 -15.20 2.44
N GLU A 280 -5.41 -14.31 1.54
CA GLU A 280 -5.94 -14.69 0.25
C GLU A 280 -4.95 -15.61 -0.48
N GLY A 281 -5.46 -16.68 -1.07
CA GLY A 281 -4.64 -17.62 -1.83
C GLY A 281 -3.74 -18.55 -1.01
N THR A 282 -3.74 -18.46 0.33
CA THR A 282 -2.82 -19.24 1.19
C THR A 282 -3.37 -20.63 1.51
N TRP A 283 -2.48 -21.63 1.48
CA TRP A 283 -2.81 -22.99 1.90
C TRP A 283 -2.56 -23.18 3.40
N TYR A 284 -3.51 -23.78 4.10
CA TYR A 284 -3.43 -23.98 5.55
C TYR A 284 -3.39 -25.47 5.87
N PRO A 285 -2.48 -25.95 6.74
CA PRO A 285 -2.50 -27.35 7.15
C PRO A 285 -3.88 -27.74 7.70
N ARG A 286 -4.48 -28.81 7.15
CA ARG A 286 -5.84 -29.32 7.47
C ARG A 286 -7.02 -28.50 6.93
N HIS A 287 -6.77 -27.41 6.20
CA HIS A 287 -7.79 -26.64 5.53
C HIS A 287 -7.39 -26.42 4.06
N LYS A 288 -8.32 -26.50 3.11
CA LYS A 288 -7.99 -26.20 1.70
C LYS A 288 -7.52 -24.74 1.57
N LYS A 289 -6.98 -24.39 0.41
CA LYS A 289 -6.59 -23.02 0.05
C LYS A 289 -7.69 -22.02 0.44
N PHE A 290 -7.33 -20.98 1.18
CA PHE A 290 -8.26 -19.93 1.58
C PHE A 290 -8.46 -18.98 0.40
N GLU A 291 -9.69 -18.86 -0.06
CA GLU A 291 -10.11 -17.91 -1.10
C GLU A 291 -11.27 -17.09 -0.52
N SER A 292 -11.12 -15.76 -0.48
CA SER A 292 -12.14 -14.86 0.07
C SER A 292 -13.28 -14.69 -0.91
N ASN A 293 -14.48 -14.92 -0.41
CA ASN A 293 -15.68 -14.84 -1.23
C ASN A 293 -16.14 -13.38 -1.39
N GLY A 294 -15.72 -12.69 -2.47
CA GLY A 294 -16.30 -11.40 -2.91
C GLY A 294 -15.53 -10.13 -2.53
N ARG A 295 -15.91 -8.98 -3.12
CA ARG A 295 -15.35 -7.66 -2.80
C ARG A 295 -15.57 -7.34 -1.31
N LEU A 296 -14.53 -6.83 -0.68
CA LEU A 296 -14.35 -6.72 0.77
C LEU A 296 -15.28 -5.73 1.52
N GLN A 297 -16.29 -5.16 0.85
CA GLN A 297 -17.29 -4.27 1.49
C GLN A 297 -18.43 -5.04 2.18
N ASP A 298 -18.66 -6.33 1.88
CA ASP A 298 -19.81 -7.09 2.38
C ASP A 298 -19.52 -7.99 3.61
N TRP A 299 -18.62 -7.58 4.51
CA TRP A 299 -18.22 -8.41 5.68
C TRP A 299 -19.11 -8.21 6.92
N LYS A 300 -20.42 -8.18 6.71
CA LYS A 300 -21.42 -8.50 7.74
C LYS A 300 -22.19 -9.74 7.30
N SER A 301 -21.81 -10.88 7.86
CA SER A 301 -22.43 -12.22 7.76
C SER A 301 -21.88 -13.18 6.70
N LEU A 302 -21.39 -14.32 7.19
CA LEU A 302 -21.37 -15.64 6.54
C LEU A 302 -21.65 -16.61 7.71
N PRO A 303 -22.71 -17.43 7.68
CA PRO A 303 -23.28 -18.21 6.57
C PRO A 303 -24.67 -17.71 6.10
N ASP A 304 -25.21 -18.28 5.02
CA ASP A 304 -26.52 -17.93 4.39
C ASP A 304 -26.55 -16.63 3.60
N THR A 305 -25.68 -16.52 2.59
CA THR A 305 -25.74 -15.40 1.64
C THR A 305 -27.02 -15.48 0.81
N VAL A 306 -28.01 -14.69 1.23
CA VAL A 306 -29.28 -14.47 0.54
C VAL A 306 -29.22 -13.10 -0.14
N ILE A 307 -29.16 -13.08 -1.46
CA ILE A 307 -29.20 -11.84 -2.26
C ILE A 307 -30.59 -11.76 -2.89
N ASN A 308 -31.35 -10.68 -2.60
CA ASN A 308 -32.73 -10.49 -3.05
C ASN A 308 -33.65 -11.71 -2.77
N GLY A 309 -33.49 -12.36 -1.61
CA GLY A 309 -34.29 -13.53 -1.23
C GLY A 309 -33.81 -14.86 -1.83
N THR A 310 -32.77 -14.87 -2.66
CA THR A 310 -32.22 -16.09 -3.27
C THR A 310 -30.95 -16.53 -2.52
N ARG A 311 -30.94 -17.79 -2.04
CA ARG A 311 -29.77 -18.41 -1.38
C ARG A 311 -28.81 -18.95 -2.43
N TYR A 312 -27.51 -18.73 -2.22
CA TYR A 312 -26.45 -19.18 -3.14
C TYR A 312 -25.55 -20.25 -2.49
N ASP A 313 -25.32 -21.35 -3.20
CA ASP A 313 -24.61 -22.53 -2.67
C ASP A 313 -23.08 -22.40 -2.73
N ARG A 314 -22.54 -21.63 -3.69
CA ARG A 314 -21.08 -21.41 -3.83
C ARG A 314 -20.73 -20.18 -4.68
N MET A 315 -19.44 -19.84 -4.71
CA MET A 315 -18.88 -18.75 -5.51
C MET A 315 -17.89 -19.26 -6.56
N CYS A 316 -17.86 -18.63 -7.73
CA CYS A 316 -17.01 -18.94 -8.89
C CYS A 316 -16.22 -17.70 -9.33
N HIS A 317 -15.01 -17.89 -9.84
CA HIS A 317 -14.15 -16.81 -10.35
C HIS A 317 -14.03 -16.91 -11.87
N TYR A 318 -14.31 -15.81 -12.57
CA TYR A 318 -14.23 -15.73 -14.03
C TYR A 318 -13.90 -14.29 -14.47
N ASP A 319 -12.96 -14.13 -15.40
CA ASP A 319 -12.58 -12.83 -16.00
C ASP A 319 -12.27 -11.72 -14.98
N GLY A 320 -11.51 -12.05 -13.93
CA GLY A 320 -11.14 -11.12 -12.86
C GLY A 320 -12.31 -10.66 -11.97
N ARG A 321 -13.47 -11.31 -12.09
CA ARG A 321 -14.68 -11.03 -11.30
C ARG A 321 -15.15 -12.30 -10.60
N PHE A 322 -15.81 -12.10 -9.47
CA PHE A 322 -16.43 -13.18 -8.70
C PHE A 322 -17.95 -13.19 -8.92
N TYR A 323 -18.51 -14.39 -9.05
CA TYR A 323 -19.92 -14.64 -9.26
C TYR A 323 -20.43 -15.63 -8.20
N VAL A 324 -21.60 -15.39 -7.64
CA VAL A 324 -22.31 -16.36 -6.78
C VAL A 324 -23.24 -17.21 -7.65
N VAL A 325 -23.21 -18.53 -7.48
CA VAL A 325 -23.98 -19.48 -8.28
C VAL A 325 -24.62 -20.57 -7.40
N ASN A 326 -25.72 -21.13 -7.89
CA ASN A 326 -26.29 -22.37 -7.40
C ASN A 326 -25.85 -23.52 -8.32
N GLY A 327 -25.13 -24.50 -7.80
CA GLY A 327 -24.58 -25.61 -8.58
C GLY A 327 -23.09 -25.47 -8.94
N THR A 328 -22.64 -26.07 -10.04
CA THR A 328 -21.22 -26.12 -10.44
C THR A 328 -20.76 -24.87 -11.18
N CYS A 329 -19.49 -24.49 -11.01
CA CYS A 329 -18.92 -23.38 -11.76
C CYS A 329 -18.91 -23.69 -13.27
N PRO A 330 -19.26 -22.72 -14.13
CA PRO A 330 -19.22 -22.93 -15.57
C PRO A 330 -17.78 -23.20 -16.03
N ASP A 331 -17.60 -24.32 -16.71
CA ASP A 331 -16.34 -24.75 -17.31
C ASP A 331 -16.28 -24.18 -18.74
N LEU A 332 -15.43 -23.18 -18.98
CA LEU A 332 -15.25 -22.56 -20.31
C LEU A 332 -13.99 -23.05 -21.01
N SER A 333 -13.66 -24.33 -20.84
CA SER A 333 -12.73 -25.04 -21.72
C SER A 333 -13.33 -25.38 -23.09
N THR A 334 -14.64 -25.20 -23.28
CA THR A 334 -15.33 -25.43 -24.57
C THR A 334 -16.33 -24.33 -24.88
N ASN A 335 -15.89 -23.22 -25.45
CA ASN A 335 -16.69 -22.43 -26.41
C ASN A 335 -15.79 -21.44 -27.16
N GLY A 336 -14.79 -22.02 -27.83
CA GLY A 336 -14.04 -21.38 -28.90
C GLY A 336 -14.19 -22.16 -30.20
N THR A 337 -15.41 -22.41 -30.68
CA THR A 337 -15.69 -22.74 -32.10
C THR A 337 -17.19 -22.76 -32.42
N GLN A 338 -17.61 -21.81 -33.25
CA GLN A 338 -18.71 -21.81 -34.24
C GLN A 338 -19.98 -22.65 -34.01
N LYS A 339 -21.15 -22.00 -34.17
CA LYS A 339 -21.99 -22.20 -35.37
C LYS A 339 -23.05 -21.11 -35.55
N THR A 340 -23.01 -20.54 -36.76
CA THR A 340 -24.05 -19.84 -37.57
C THR A 340 -24.87 -18.73 -36.94
#